data_AF-A0A2P2K0F6-F1
#
_entry.id   AF-A0A2P2K0F6-F1
#
_cell.length_a   1.000
_cell.length_b   1.000
_cell.length_c   1.000
_cell.angle_alpha   90.00
_cell.angle_beta   90.00
_cell.angle_gamma   90.00
#
_symmetry.space_group_name_H-M   'P 1'
#
loop_
_entity.id
_entity.type
_entity.pdbx_description
1 polymer ?
#
loop_
_entity_poly.entity_id
_entity_poly.type
_entity_poly.pdbx_seq_one_letter_code
_entity_poly.pdbx_strand_id
1 'polypeptide(L)'
;MFQFNILQVFPSLKCIRGSNEVLFENDKSYPFDAIVFCTGFKRSTNMWLKDDDYLLNEDGLPKPSYPDHWKGRNGLYCIGLSRRGLYGSSADAQNIANDIKALL
;
A
#
# COMPACT_ATOMS: atom_id res chain seq x y z
N MET A 1 23.48 8.13 -14.17
CA MET A 1 23.92 7.42 -12.94
C MET A 1 24.36 8.51 -11.98
N PHE A 2 23.63 8.72 -10.89
CA PHE A 2 24.06 9.62 -9.82
C PHE A 2 24.80 8.76 -8.79
N GLN A 3 26.09 9.04 -8.59
CA GLN A 3 26.95 8.27 -7.69
C GLN A 3 27.26 9.14 -6.48
N PHE A 4 26.62 8.83 -5.35
CA PHE A 4 27.21 9.17 -4.05
C PHE A 4 28.24 8.08 -3.78
N ASN A 5 29.44 8.39 -3.27
CA ASN A 5 30.58 7.45 -3.20
C ASN A 5 30.30 6.09 -2.51
N ILE A 6 29.14 5.90 -1.86
CA ILE A 6 28.71 4.67 -1.19
C ILE A 6 27.35 4.11 -1.67
N LEU A 7 26.61 4.81 -2.56
CA LEU A 7 25.28 4.40 -3.01
C LEU A 7 25.19 4.42 -4.54
N GLN A 8 24.85 3.27 -5.11
CA GLN A 8 24.56 3.12 -6.53
C GLN A 8 23.06 2.98 -6.74
N VAL A 9 22.50 3.84 -7.59
CA VAL A 9 21.08 3.79 -7.97
C VAL A 9 20.96 3.14 -9.34
N PHE A 10 20.19 2.06 -9.42
CA PHE A 10 19.89 1.31 -10.65
C PHE A 10 18.46 1.59 -11.11
N PRO A 11 18.13 1.31 -12.39
CA PRO A 11 16.73 1.26 -12.85
C PRO A 11 15.91 0.18 -12.13
N SER A 12 14.63 0.05 -12.48
CA SER A 12 13.77 -1.01 -11.94
C SER A 12 14.35 -2.40 -12.19
N LEU A 13 14.17 -3.28 -11.21
CA LEU A 13 14.49 -4.70 -11.31
C LEU A 13 13.49 -5.38 -12.25
N LYS A 14 14.00 -6.10 -13.25
CA LYS A 14 13.21 -6.85 -14.23
C LYS A 14 13.04 -8.31 -13.80
N CYS A 15 14.14 -8.98 -13.48
CA CYS A 15 14.11 -10.32 -12.87
C CYS A 15 15.44 -10.69 -12.19
N ILE A 16 15.40 -11.74 -11.36
CA ILE A 16 16.60 -12.37 -10.78
C ILE A 16 16.87 -13.65 -11.59
N ARG A 17 18.12 -13.84 -12.03
CA ARG A 17 18.58 -14.98 -12.83
C ARG A 17 19.63 -15.77 -12.06
N GLY A 18 19.62 -17.08 -12.22
CA GLY A 18 20.57 -17.97 -11.56
C GLY A 18 20.56 -17.80 -10.04
N SER A 19 21.73 -17.89 -9.42
CA SER A 19 21.88 -17.79 -7.95
C SER A 19 21.98 -16.35 -7.43
N ASN A 20 22.49 -15.40 -8.20
CA ASN A 20 22.82 -14.07 -7.68
C ASN A 20 22.81 -12.93 -8.72
N GLU A 21 22.34 -13.15 -9.95
CA GLU A 21 22.34 -12.12 -11.00
C GLU A 21 21.01 -11.37 -11.04
N VAL A 22 21.05 -10.03 -11.04
CA VAL A 22 19.87 -9.18 -11.18
C VAL A 22 19.89 -8.49 -12.54
N LEU A 23 18.85 -8.72 -13.34
CA LEU A 23 18.59 -8.01 -14.59
C LEU A 23 17.74 -6.76 -14.32
N PHE A 24 18.16 -5.64 -14.88
CA PHE A 24 17.45 -4.36 -14.81
C PHE A 24 16.72 -4.04 -16.13
N GLU A 25 15.77 -3.10 -16.10
CA GLU A 25 14.99 -2.68 -17.28
C GLU A 25 15.82 -2.12 -18.45
N ASN A 26 17.07 -1.72 -18.19
CA ASN A 26 18.01 -1.30 -19.24
C ASN A 26 18.81 -2.47 -19.85
N ASP A 27 18.36 -3.70 -19.62
CA ASP A 27 18.98 -4.96 -20.04
C ASP A 27 20.42 -5.18 -19.55
N LYS A 28 20.83 -4.46 -18.49
CA LYS A 28 22.11 -4.70 -17.80
C LYS A 28 21.91 -5.65 -16.63
N SER A 29 22.92 -6.48 -16.38
CA SER A 29 22.94 -7.44 -15.27
C SER A 29 24.11 -7.18 -14.34
N TYR A 30 23.91 -7.38 -13.03
CA TYR A 30 24.96 -7.29 -12.02
C TYR A 30 24.75 -8.37 -10.93
N PRO A 31 25.83 -8.91 -10.35
CA PRO A 31 25.75 -9.85 -9.23
C PRO A 31 25.48 -9.14 -7.89
N PHE A 32 24.70 -9.79 -7.00
CA PHE A 32 24.43 -9.32 -5.64
C PHE A 32 24.48 -10.49 -4.63
N ASP A 33 25.19 -10.32 -3.52
CA ASP A 33 25.27 -11.35 -2.47
C ASP A 33 23.95 -11.52 -1.70
N ALA A 34 23.17 -10.45 -1.59
CA ALA A 34 21.86 -10.45 -0.94
C ALA A 34 20.92 -9.44 -1.62
N ILE A 35 19.63 -9.78 -1.66
CA ILE A 35 18.57 -8.93 -2.20
C ILE A 35 17.53 -8.72 -1.11
N VAL A 36 17.29 -7.47 -0.73
CA VAL A 36 16.30 -7.10 0.29
C VAL A 36 15.14 -6.38 -0.39
N PHE A 37 13.95 -7.00 -0.37
CA PHE A 37 12.76 -6.42 -0.98
C PHE A 37 12.10 -5.40 -0.05
N CYS A 38 12.46 -4.13 -0.24
CA CYS A 38 11.79 -2.99 0.38
C CYS A 38 10.63 -2.45 -0.50
N THR A 39 9.88 -3.35 -1.15
CA THR A 39 8.85 -3.01 -2.17
C THR A 39 7.46 -2.72 -1.60
N GLY A 40 7.34 -2.62 -0.27
CA GLY A 40 6.10 -2.36 0.43
C GLY A 40 5.23 -3.60 0.63
N PHE A 41 3.94 -3.39 0.91
CA PHE A 41 2.99 -4.44 1.25
C PHE A 41 1.70 -4.30 0.43
N LYS A 42 1.08 -5.43 0.10
CA LYS A 42 -0.31 -5.49 -0.38
C LYS A 42 -1.25 -5.69 0.81
N ARG A 43 -2.42 -5.05 0.75
CA ARG A 43 -3.48 -5.24 1.76
C ARG A 43 -4.21 -6.54 1.44
N SER A 44 -4.54 -7.32 2.45
CA SER A 44 -5.32 -8.55 2.29
C SER A 44 -6.81 -8.36 2.55
N THR A 45 -7.27 -7.13 2.81
CA THR A 45 -8.65 -6.84 3.20
C THR A 45 -9.67 -7.38 2.21
N ASN A 46 -9.43 -7.18 0.91
CA ASN A 46 -10.25 -7.72 -0.18
C ASN A 46 -10.23 -9.26 -0.31
N MET A 47 -9.33 -9.96 0.39
CA MET A 47 -9.27 -11.42 0.39
C MET A 47 -10.19 -12.05 1.43
N TRP A 48 -10.48 -11.34 2.53
CA TRP A 48 -11.27 -11.87 3.65
C TRP A 48 -12.59 -11.12 3.84
N LEU A 49 -12.66 -9.84 3.50
CA LEU A 49 -13.89 -9.07 3.46
C LEU A 49 -14.62 -9.42 2.17
N LYS A 50 -15.84 -9.93 2.28
CA LYS A 50 -16.67 -10.37 1.16
C LYS A 50 -17.77 -9.35 0.89
N ASP A 51 -18.26 -9.33 -0.35
CA ASP A 51 -19.38 -8.49 -0.79
C ASP A 51 -19.16 -6.98 -0.52
N ASP A 52 -17.90 -6.55 -0.58
CA ASP A 52 -17.44 -5.19 -0.31
C ASP A 52 -17.01 -4.45 -1.58
N ASP A 53 -17.47 -4.90 -2.76
CA ASP A 53 -17.19 -4.28 -4.06
C ASP A 53 -17.59 -2.79 -4.09
N TYR A 54 -18.44 -2.32 -3.19
CA TYR A 54 -18.77 -0.90 -3.08
C TYR A 54 -17.74 -0.11 -2.26
N LEU A 55 -16.97 -0.77 -1.40
CA LEU A 55 -16.11 -0.18 -0.38
C LEU A 55 -14.63 -0.24 -0.72
N LEU A 56 -14.10 -1.40 -1.14
CA LEU A 56 -12.66 -1.57 -1.38
C LEU A 56 -12.35 -1.87 -2.85
N ASN A 57 -11.29 -1.25 -3.38
CA ASN A 57 -10.75 -1.60 -4.69
C ASN A 57 -9.84 -2.84 -4.63
N GLU A 58 -9.34 -3.26 -5.78
CA GLU A 58 -8.47 -4.45 -5.92
C GLU A 58 -7.16 -4.37 -5.09
N ASP A 59 -6.72 -3.16 -4.74
CA ASP A 59 -5.56 -2.91 -3.88
C ASP A 59 -5.91 -2.86 -2.38
N GLY A 60 -7.18 -3.11 -2.02
CA GLY A 60 -7.70 -3.02 -0.66
C GLY A 60 -7.79 -1.59 -0.13
N LEU A 61 -7.92 -0.58 -1.01
CA LEU A 61 -8.11 0.82 -0.64
C LEU A 61 -9.58 1.21 -0.71
N PRO A 62 -10.04 2.19 0.10
CA PRO A 62 -11.39 2.70 -0.01
C PRO A 62 -11.67 3.26 -1.42
N LYS A 63 -12.78 2.86 -2.02
CA LYS A 63 -13.30 3.42 -3.27
C LYS A 63 -13.82 4.86 -3.10
N PRO A 64 -14.57 5.19 -2.03
CA PRO A 64 -14.97 6.58 -1.82
C PRO A 64 -13.72 7.44 -1.54
N SER A 65 -13.72 8.65 -2.10
CA SER A 65 -12.61 9.59 -1.94
C SER A 65 -12.72 10.39 -0.65
N TYR A 66 -11.60 11.00 -0.23
CA TYR A 66 -11.59 11.97 0.84
C TYR A 66 -12.57 13.14 0.54
N PRO A 67 -13.36 13.62 1.52
CA PRO A 67 -13.29 13.34 2.96
C PRO A 67 -14.14 12.16 3.46
N ASP A 68 -14.89 11.49 2.58
CA ASP A 68 -15.90 10.49 2.97
C ASP A 68 -15.40 9.04 2.83
N HIS A 69 -14.12 8.85 2.49
CA HIS A 69 -13.45 7.55 2.28
C HIS A 69 -13.55 6.57 3.45
N TRP A 70 -13.83 7.06 4.66
CA TRP A 70 -13.86 6.26 5.88
C TRP A 70 -15.21 5.58 6.14
N LYS A 71 -16.30 6.00 5.46
CA LYS A 71 -17.66 5.54 5.75
C LYS A 71 -18.16 4.53 4.73
N GLY A 72 -18.45 3.31 5.18
CA GLY A 72 -19.13 2.27 4.41
C GLY A 72 -20.62 2.19 4.74
N ARG A 73 -21.24 1.04 4.41
CA ARG A 73 -22.65 0.74 4.70
C ARG A 73 -22.75 -0.25 5.85
N ASN A 74 -23.93 -0.35 6.47
CA ASN A 74 -24.24 -1.37 7.48
C ASN A 74 -23.23 -1.42 8.66
N GLY A 75 -22.74 -0.26 9.11
CA GLY A 75 -21.78 -0.16 10.22
C GLY A 75 -20.34 -0.57 9.87
N LEU A 76 -20.03 -0.74 8.59
CA LEU A 76 -18.66 -1.00 8.12
C LEU A 76 -17.92 0.31 7.85
N TYR A 77 -16.67 0.40 8.31
CA TYR A 77 -15.85 1.60 8.20
C TYR A 77 -14.42 1.28 7.75
N CYS A 78 -13.79 2.22 7.06
CA CYS A 78 -12.40 2.16 6.63
C CYS A 78 -11.54 3.10 7.49
N ILE A 79 -10.63 2.53 8.28
CA ILE A 79 -9.69 3.28 9.12
C ILE A 79 -8.25 3.04 8.67
N GLY A 80 -7.50 4.11 8.39
CA GLY A 80 -6.07 4.01 8.06
C GLY A 80 -5.76 3.40 6.68
N LEU A 81 -6.78 3.19 5.85
CA LEU A 81 -6.63 2.63 4.51
C LEU A 81 -6.43 3.70 3.43
N SER A 82 -6.52 4.99 3.78
CA SER A 82 -6.51 6.13 2.85
C SER A 82 -5.11 6.58 2.37
N ARG A 83 -4.03 5.91 2.77
CA ARG A 83 -2.62 6.30 2.48
C ARG A 83 -2.26 7.70 2.99
N ARG A 84 -2.97 8.20 4.01
CA ARG A 84 -2.76 9.53 4.62
C ARG A 84 -1.91 9.49 5.91
N GLY A 85 -1.18 8.40 6.12
CA GLY A 85 -0.32 8.20 7.28
C GLY A 85 -1.08 8.15 8.62
N LEU A 86 -0.35 8.35 9.71
CA LEU A 86 -0.88 8.31 11.08
C LEU A 86 -1.92 9.41 11.33
N TYR A 87 -1.68 10.61 10.79
CA TYR A 87 -2.63 11.72 10.90
C TYR A 87 -3.97 11.40 10.24
N GLY A 88 -3.94 10.85 9.01
CA GLY A 88 -5.16 10.40 8.35
C GLY A 88 -5.90 9.32 9.13
N SER A 89 -5.16 8.36 9.69
CA SER A 89 -5.75 7.30 10.51
C SER A 89 -6.44 7.85 11.76
N SER A 90 -5.86 8.88 12.40
CA SER A 90 -6.47 9.56 13.54
C SER A 90 -7.74 10.32 13.16
N ALA A 91 -7.75 10.99 12.00
CA ALA A 91 -8.93 11.70 11.51
C ALA A 91 -10.07 10.71 11.19
N ASP A 92 -9.74 9.60 10.51
CA ASP A 92 -10.69 8.53 10.20
C ASP A 92 -11.29 7.97 11.50
N ALA A 93 -10.46 7.67 12.51
CA ALA A 93 -10.90 7.18 13.81
C ALA A 93 -11.89 8.13 14.51
N GLN A 94 -11.59 9.44 14.50
CA GLN A 94 -12.44 10.44 15.13
C GLN A 94 -13.78 10.59 14.42
N ASN A 95 -13.79 10.55 13.09
CA ASN A 95 -15.01 10.60 12.29
C ASN A 95 -15.90 9.38 12.55
N ILE A 96 -15.30 8.18 12.55
CA ILE A 96 -16.00 6.91 12.84
C ILE A 96 -16.60 6.94 14.25
N ALA A 97 -15.83 7.37 15.25
CA ALA A 97 -16.32 7.46 16.63
C ALA A 97 -17.51 8.42 16.76
N ASN A 98 -17.47 9.56 16.08
CA ASN A 98 -18.57 10.53 16.06
C ASN A 98 -19.81 9.97 15.35
N ASP A 99 -19.63 9.24 14.23
CA ASP A 99 -20.72 8.60 13.50
C ASP A 99 -21.41 7.53 14.36
N ILE A 100 -20.64 6.65 15.00
CA ILE A 100 -21.17 5.64 15.92
C ILE A 100 -21.92 6.30 17.08
N LYS A 101 -21.34 7.34 17.69
CA LYS A 101 -21.98 8.08 18.79
C LYS A 101 -23.33 8.67 18.37
N ALA A 102 -23.48 9.13 17.14
CA ALA A 102 -24.73 9.70 16.64
C ALA A 102 -25.81 8.64 16.34
N LEU A 103 -25.45 7.36 16.29
CA LEU A 103 -26.37 6.23 16.08
C LEU A 103 -26.85 5.58 17.40
N LEU A 104 -26.24 5.94 18.54
CA LEU A 104 -26.60 5.49 19.88
C LEU A 104 -27.58 6.47 20.54
#